data_AF-A0A7S2X376-F1
#
_entry.id   AF-A0A7S2X376-F1
#
_cell.length_a   1.000
_cell.length_b   1.000
_cell.length_c   1.000
_cell.angle_alpha   90.00
_cell.angle_beta   90.00
_cell.angle_gamma   90.00
#
_symmetry.space_group_name_H-M   'P 1'
#
loop_
_entity.id
_entity.type
_entity.pdbx_description
1 polymer ?
#
loop_
_entity_poly.entity_id
_entity_poly.type
_entity_poly.pdbx_seq_one_letter_code
_entity_poly.pdbx_strand_id
1 'polypeptide(L)'
;AEKDGKLKMSLCFRWYLGLSSFWANNGIADRVMDYQVWCGPAIGAFNDFVKGTYLDVSHPSSNGQFPCVVQANMHVLTGACYLDRVNQVKSKRKLDVDTSDATLFSYKPERVL
;
A
#
# COMPACT_ATOMS: atom_id res chain seq x y z
N ALA A 1 6.83 -3.18 -40.34
CA ALA A 1 6.56 -4.56 -39.87
C ALA A 1 6.79 -5.58 -40.98
N GLU A 2 6.08 -5.51 -42.12
CA GLU A 2 6.21 -6.54 -43.17
C GLU A 2 7.61 -6.70 -43.78
N LYS A 3 8.47 -5.68 -43.69
CA LYS A 3 9.86 -5.73 -44.18
C LYS A 3 10.91 -5.93 -43.08
N ASP A 4 10.50 -5.94 -41.81
CA ASP A 4 11.38 -6.13 -40.65
C ASP A 4 10.71 -7.05 -39.65
N GLY A 5 11.18 -8.30 -39.63
CA GLY A 5 10.65 -9.35 -38.77
C GLY A 5 10.76 -9.02 -37.27
N LYS A 6 11.79 -8.30 -36.83
CA LYS A 6 11.94 -7.91 -35.42
C LYS A 6 10.91 -6.87 -35.03
N LEU A 7 10.66 -5.89 -35.89
CA LEU A 7 9.60 -4.90 -35.68
C LEU A 7 8.22 -5.55 -35.69
N LYS A 8 7.96 -6.51 -36.59
CA LYS A 8 6.67 -7.24 -36.59
C LYS A 8 6.45 -7.98 -35.28
N MET A 9 7.47 -8.70 -34.80
CA MET A 9 7.42 -9.43 -33.54
C MET A 9 7.22 -8.50 -32.33
N SER A 10 7.92 -7.37 -32.27
CA SER A 10 7.78 -6.42 -31.15
C SER A 10 6.37 -5.83 -31.07
N LEU A 11 5.70 -5.59 -32.21
CA LEU A 11 4.31 -5.13 -32.23
C LEU A 11 3.35 -6.19 -31.67
N CYS A 12 3.55 -7.47 -32.01
CA CYS A 12 2.79 -8.57 -31.42
C CYS A 12 2.98 -8.66 -29.90
N PHE A 13 4.19 -8.49 -29.38
CA PHE A 13 4.44 -8.48 -27.93
C PHE A 13 3.82 -7.25 -27.24
N ARG A 14 3.90 -6.08 -27.87
CA ARG A 14 3.30 -4.85 -27.35
C ARG A 14 1.78 -4.91 -27.27
N TRP A 15 1.12 -5.64 -28.16
CA TRP A 15 -0.31 -5.91 -28.05
C TRP A 15 -0.64 -6.56 -26.70
N TYR A 16 0.09 -7.60 -26.31
CA TYR A 16 -0.13 -8.28 -25.02
C TYR A 16 0.22 -7.36 -23.85
N LEU A 17 1.41 -6.75 -23.86
CA LEU A 17 1.85 -5.84 -22.78
C LEU A 17 0.93 -4.63 -22.59
N GLY A 18 0.32 -4.12 -23.68
CA GLY A 18 -0.65 -3.04 -23.61
C GLY A 18 -2.00 -3.50 -23.07
N LEU A 19 -2.51 -4.64 -23.56
CA LEU A 19 -3.81 -5.16 -23.14
C LEU A 19 -3.80 -5.74 -21.72
N SER A 20 -2.69 -6.29 -21.24
CA SER A 20 -2.58 -6.83 -19.88
C SER A 20 -2.94 -5.81 -18.80
N SER A 21 -2.59 -4.53 -19.02
CA SER A 21 -2.96 -3.43 -18.12
C SER A 21 -4.40 -2.98 -18.33
N PHE A 22 -4.89 -2.99 -19.58
CA PHE A 22 -6.29 -2.70 -19.90
C PHE A 22 -7.25 -3.71 -19.25
N TRP A 23 -6.93 -5.00 -19.32
CA TRP A 23 -7.71 -6.08 -18.71
C TRP A 23 -7.79 -5.93 -17.19
N ALA A 24 -6.65 -5.61 -16.55
CA ALA A 24 -6.61 -5.35 -15.11
C ALA A 24 -7.50 -4.15 -14.71
N ASN A 25 -7.39 -3.02 -15.40
CA ASN A 25 -8.15 -1.81 -15.10
C ASN A 25 -9.66 -1.96 -15.31
N ASN A 26 -10.08 -2.76 -16.29
CA ASN A 26 -11.50 -2.97 -16.61
C ASN A 26 -12.11 -4.20 -15.92
N GLY A 27 -11.31 -4.99 -15.20
CA GLY A 27 -11.81 -6.18 -14.51
C GLY A 27 -12.32 -7.28 -15.45
N ILE A 28 -11.63 -7.54 -16.57
CA ILE A 28 -12.01 -8.60 -17.52
C ILE A 28 -11.79 -9.99 -16.90
N ALA A 29 -12.88 -10.60 -16.42
CA ALA A 29 -12.87 -11.86 -15.65
C ALA A 29 -12.12 -13.03 -16.34
N ASP A 30 -12.26 -13.17 -17.66
CA ASP A 30 -11.61 -14.26 -18.42
C ASP A 30 -10.08 -14.08 -18.57
N ARG A 31 -9.53 -12.95 -18.08
CA ARG A 31 -8.13 -12.55 -18.25
C ARG A 31 -7.40 -12.29 -16.92
N VAL A 32 -7.96 -12.72 -15.79
CA VAL A 32 -7.38 -12.46 -14.46
C VAL A 32 -5.90 -12.89 -14.35
N MET A 33 -5.54 -14.02 -14.94
CA MET A 33 -4.15 -14.51 -14.92
C MET A 33 -3.19 -13.67 -15.77
N ASP A 34 -3.72 -12.87 -16.69
CA ASP A 34 -2.95 -12.00 -17.59
C ASP A 34 -2.87 -10.55 -17.08
N TYR A 35 -3.39 -10.26 -15.88
CA TYR A 35 -3.41 -8.90 -15.34
C TYR A 35 -1.99 -8.40 -15.06
N GLN A 36 -1.63 -7.31 -15.71
CA GLN A 36 -0.44 -6.55 -15.34
C GLN A 36 -0.83 -5.49 -14.30
N VAL A 37 -0.61 -5.80 -13.02
CA VAL A 37 -0.82 -4.87 -11.90
C VAL A 37 0.52 -4.30 -11.47
N TRP A 38 0.67 -2.98 -11.53
CA TRP A 38 1.89 -2.32 -11.10
C TRP A 38 1.86 -2.12 -9.59
N CYS A 39 2.72 -2.83 -8.87
CA CYS A 39 2.86 -2.68 -7.43
C CYS A 39 4.31 -2.89 -6.98
N GLY A 40 4.68 -2.21 -5.89
CA GLY A 40 5.96 -2.36 -5.23
C GLY A 40 5.80 -2.86 -3.79
N PRO A 41 6.91 -3.12 -3.07
CA PRO A 41 6.87 -3.66 -1.70
C PRO A 41 6.14 -2.77 -0.70
N ALA A 42 5.99 -1.47 -1.00
CA ALA A 42 5.24 -0.53 -0.18
C ALA A 42 3.78 -0.96 0.06
N ILE A 43 3.13 -1.61 -0.92
CA ILE A 43 1.75 -2.09 -0.72
C ILE A 43 1.69 -3.22 0.31
N GLY A 44 2.70 -4.10 0.33
CA GLY A 44 2.82 -5.17 1.33
C GLY A 44 3.06 -4.61 2.73
N ALA A 45 4.01 -3.67 2.86
CA ALA A 45 4.26 -2.99 4.12
C ALA A 45 3.03 -2.21 4.62
N PHE A 46 2.27 -1.59 3.72
CA PHE A 46 1.01 -0.93 4.06
C PHE A 46 -0.05 -1.93 4.54
N ASN A 47 -0.20 -3.08 3.86
CA ASN A 47 -1.13 -4.12 4.26
C ASN A 47 -0.81 -4.66 5.67
N ASP A 48 0.47 -4.87 5.98
CA ASP A 48 0.91 -5.26 7.33
C ASP A 48 0.64 -4.17 8.36
N PHE A 49 0.89 -2.90 8.00
CA PHE A 49 0.63 -1.74 8.86
C PHE A 49 -0.86 -1.59 9.23
N VAL A 50 -1.77 -1.82 8.28
CA VAL A 50 -3.22 -1.70 8.52
C VAL A 50 -3.87 -2.98 9.02
N LYS A 51 -3.14 -4.10 9.09
CA LYS A 51 -3.70 -5.42 9.40
C LYS A 51 -4.52 -5.42 10.69
N GLY A 52 -5.75 -5.91 10.60
CA GLY A 52 -6.69 -5.98 11.72
C GLY A 52 -7.20 -4.61 12.20
N THR A 53 -7.05 -3.54 11.41
CA THR A 53 -7.72 -2.26 11.65
C THR A 53 -8.91 -2.09 10.71
N TYR A 54 -9.63 -0.97 10.86
CA TYR A 54 -10.74 -0.62 9.97
C TYR A 54 -10.32 -0.33 8.52
N LEU A 55 -9.02 -0.13 8.25
CA LEU A 55 -8.46 0.09 6.91
C LEU A 55 -8.09 -1.23 6.21
N ASP A 56 -8.11 -2.36 6.93
CA ASP A 56 -7.92 -3.68 6.36
C ASP A 56 -9.20 -4.15 5.66
N VAL A 57 -9.12 -4.39 4.36
CA VAL A 57 -10.25 -4.82 3.51
C VAL A 57 -10.79 -6.19 3.95
N SER A 58 -9.95 -7.02 4.58
CA SER A 58 -10.36 -8.32 5.12
C SER A 58 -11.04 -8.23 6.49
N HIS A 59 -10.99 -7.07 7.15
CA HIS A 59 -11.59 -6.88 8.48
C HIS A 59 -13.13 -6.75 8.38
N PRO A 60 -13.90 -7.36 9.30
CA PRO A 60 -15.38 -7.31 9.23
C PRO A 60 -15.95 -5.89 9.18
N SER A 61 -15.30 -4.92 9.81
CA SER A 61 -15.78 -3.54 9.86
C SER A 61 -15.60 -2.75 8.55
N SER A 62 -14.80 -3.23 7.59
CA SER A 62 -14.57 -2.55 6.31
C SER A 62 -15.61 -2.96 5.26
N ASN A 63 -16.40 -4.01 5.50
CA ASN A 63 -17.39 -4.54 4.54
C ASN A 63 -16.81 -4.78 3.14
N GLY A 64 -15.52 -5.17 3.05
CA GLY A 64 -14.83 -5.37 1.77
C GLY A 64 -14.56 -4.09 0.98
N GLN A 65 -14.75 -2.91 1.58
CA GLN A 65 -14.46 -1.64 0.94
C GLN A 65 -12.97 -1.30 1.08
N PHE A 66 -12.38 -0.81 -0.01
CA PHE A 66 -11.02 -0.27 0.02
C PHE A 66 -10.94 1.01 0.85
N PRO A 67 -9.85 1.23 1.60
CA PRO A 67 -9.71 2.40 2.44
C PRO A 67 -9.68 3.69 1.61
N CYS A 68 -10.24 4.76 2.16
CA CYS A 68 -10.14 6.09 1.57
C CYS A 68 -8.68 6.53 1.51
N VAL A 69 -8.21 6.96 0.33
CA VAL A 69 -6.82 7.39 0.10
C VAL A 69 -6.43 8.54 1.04
N VAL A 70 -7.34 9.48 1.29
CA VAL A 70 -7.06 10.61 2.21
C VAL A 70 -6.85 10.10 3.63
N GLN A 71 -7.69 9.19 4.11
CA GLN A 71 -7.58 8.63 5.47
C GLN A 71 -6.30 7.80 5.62
N ALA A 72 -6.01 6.93 4.64
CA ALA A 72 -4.78 6.15 4.62
C ALA A 72 -3.54 7.06 4.68
N ASN A 73 -3.49 8.11 3.86
CA ASN A 73 -2.38 9.06 3.84
C ASN A 73 -2.26 9.84 5.15
N MET A 74 -3.39 10.24 5.76
CA MET A 74 -3.37 10.91 7.06
C MET A 74 -2.77 10.01 8.14
N HIS A 75 -3.12 8.73 8.18
CA HIS A 75 -2.51 7.80 9.12
C HIS A 75 -1.01 7.64 8.90
N VAL A 76 -0.54 7.57 7.66
CA VAL A 76 0.90 7.50 7.36
C VAL A 76 1.62 8.76 7.87
N LEU A 77 1.09 9.95 7.56
CA LEU A 77 1.70 11.22 7.96
C LEU A 77 1.64 11.43 9.48
N THR A 78 0.49 11.17 10.11
CA THR A 78 0.33 11.28 11.56
C THR A 78 1.21 10.27 12.29
N GLY A 79 1.28 9.03 11.82
CA GLY A 79 2.17 8.01 12.37
C GLY A 79 3.64 8.40 12.27
N ALA A 80 4.07 8.95 11.13
CA ALA A 80 5.43 9.45 10.95
C ALA A 80 5.76 10.57 11.95
N CYS A 81 4.89 11.58 12.08
CA CYS A 81 5.07 12.68 13.04
C CYS A 81 5.06 12.19 14.50
N TYR A 82 4.19 11.23 14.83
CA TYR A 82 4.12 10.63 16.16
C TYR A 82 5.43 9.90 16.49
N LEU A 83 5.87 8.99 15.62
CA LEU A 83 7.08 8.21 15.82
C LEU A 83 8.33 9.09 15.86
N ASP A 84 8.39 10.14 15.03
CA ASP A 84 9.50 11.09 15.06
C ASP A 84 9.58 11.83 16.41
N ARG A 85 8.46 12.37 16.90
CA ARG A 85 8.39 13.01 18.23
C ARG A 85 8.81 12.05 19.34
N VAL A 86 8.30 10.83 19.28
CA VAL A 86 8.59 9.80 20.27
C VAL A 86 10.09 9.42 20.26
N ASN A 87 10.70 9.32 19.07
CA ASN A 87 12.14 9.10 18.92
C ASN A 87 12.96 10.28 19.44
N GLN A 88 12.51 11.52 19.20
CA GLN A 88 13.14 12.71 19.76
C GLN A 88 13.16 12.65 21.29
N VAL A 89 12.03 12.33 21.94
CA VAL A 89 11.92 12.19 23.40
C VAL A 89 12.89 11.11 23.91
N LYS A 90 12.90 9.93 23.29
CA LYS A 90 13.84 8.84 23.63
C LYS A 90 15.30 9.25 23.58
N SER A 91 15.68 10.06 22.59
CA SER A 91 17.06 10.50 22.43
C SER A 91 17.53 11.52 23.49
N LYS A 92 16.59 12.23 24.14
CA LYS A 92 16.89 13.33 25.07
C LYS A 92 17.16 12.79 26.47
N ARG A 93 18.44 12.55 26.77
CA ARG A 93 18.94 12.07 28.09
C ARG A 93 18.54 12.87 29.34
N LYS A 94 18.04 14.10 29.18
CA LYS A 94 17.61 14.96 30.29
C LYS A 94 16.14 14.79 30.66
N LEU A 95 15.36 14.10 29.83
CA LEU A 95 13.97 13.79 30.10
C LEU A 95 13.92 12.39 30.72
N ASP A 96 13.41 12.30 31.94
CA ASP A 96 13.14 11.02 32.61
C ASP A 96 11.77 10.51 32.15
N VAL A 97 11.76 9.88 30.99
CA VAL A 97 10.55 9.28 30.41
C VAL A 97 10.71 7.77 30.50
N ASP A 98 9.71 7.11 31.10
CA ASP A 98 9.64 5.66 31.10
C ASP A 98 9.45 5.17 29.65
N THR A 99 10.50 4.54 29.11
CA THR A 99 10.53 4.00 27.75
C THR A 99 10.28 2.50 27.72
N SER A 100 9.93 1.88 28.86
CA SER A 100 9.68 0.45 28.97
C SER A 100 8.36 0.02 28.32
N ASP A 101 7.38 0.91 28.22
CA ASP A 101 6.11 0.64 27.54
C ASP A 101 6.29 0.71 26.02
N ALA A 102 6.48 -0.46 25.40
CA ALA A 102 6.63 -0.61 23.95
C ALA A 102 5.44 -0.09 23.14
N THR A 103 4.24 -0.01 23.74
CA THR A 103 3.02 0.42 23.04
C THR A 103 3.06 1.91 22.67
N LEU A 104 3.69 2.74 23.51
CA LEU A 104 3.94 4.17 23.25
C LEU A 104 4.93 4.43 22.10
N PHE A 105 5.60 3.39 21.60
CA PHE A 105 6.59 3.47 20.52
C PHE A 105 6.12 2.86 19.22
N SER A 106 4.82 2.56 19.14
CA SER A 106 4.17 2.03 17.96
C SER A 106 2.99 2.93 17.58
N TYR A 107 2.73 3.08 16.28
CA TYR A 107 1.54 3.75 15.79
C TYR A 107 0.68 2.74 15.03
N LYS A 108 -0.59 2.64 15.40
CA LYS A 108 -1.58 1.80 14.71
C LYS A 108 -2.72 2.67 14.19
N PRO A 109 -3.19 2.49 12.94
CA PRO A 109 -4.23 3.32 12.37
C PRO A 109 -5.61 2.90 12.89
N GLU A 110 -5.95 3.38 14.08
CA GLU A 110 -7.26 3.16 14.72
C GLU A 110 -8.22 4.30 14.36
N ARG A 111 -9.54 4.05 14.44
CA ARG A 111 -10.52 5.14 14.29
C ARG A 111 -10.37 6.07 15.49
N VAL A 112 -10.03 7.33 15.22
CA VAL A 112 -10.23 8.39 16.19
C VAL A 112 -11.75 8.53 16.35
N LEU A 113 -12.27 8.36 17.57
CA LEU A 113 -13.68 8.54 17.91
C LEU A 113 -14.17 9.96 17.56
#